data_AF-A0A853END6-F1
#
_entry.id   AF-A0A853END6-F1
#
_cell.length_a   1.000
_cell.length_b   1.000
_cell.length_c   1.000
_cell.angle_alpha   90.00
_cell.angle_beta   90.00
_cell.angle_gamma   90.00
#
_symmetry.space_group_name_H-M   'P 1'
#
loop_
_entity.id
_entity.type
_entity.pdbx_description
1 polymer ?
#
loop_
_entity_poly.entity_id
_entity_poly.type
_entity_poly.pdbx_seq_one_letter_code
_entity_poly.pdbx_strand_id
1 'polypeptide(L)'
;MEHLDQILALGQGHDLPEGAEVTSVSPATNFAEGFPGGWGYIITFTATDPAIRTYVTNNTIHDGRILEKYSTAPPDGLDLEDVDVSTISNPWSAGTNDDATLLLERPLGRGWLIIKGAPR
;
A
#
# COMPACT_ATOMS: atom_id res chain seq x y z
N MET A 1 -10.29 -0.80 -13.67
CA MET A 1 -9.28 0.25 -13.89
C MET A 1 -9.91 1.64 -14.05
N GLU A 2 -11.14 1.78 -14.56
CA GLU A 2 -11.82 3.06 -14.84
C GLU A 2 -11.93 4.05 -13.65
N HIS A 3 -11.76 3.59 -12.41
CA HIS A 3 -11.84 4.42 -11.21
C HIS A 3 -10.52 4.62 -10.48
N LEU A 4 -9.39 4.14 -11.02
CA LEU A 4 -8.08 4.24 -10.35
C LEU A 4 -7.71 5.70 -10.07
N ASP A 5 -7.75 6.55 -11.09
CA ASP A 5 -7.39 7.97 -10.95
C ASP A 5 -8.32 8.71 -9.98
N GLN A 6 -9.60 8.31 -9.91
CA GLN A 6 -10.54 8.86 -8.96
C GLN A 6 -10.20 8.45 -7.52
N ILE A 7 -9.73 7.22 -7.32
CA ILE A 7 -9.29 6.71 -6.01
C ILE A 7 -7.99 7.40 -5.57
N LEU A 8 -7.02 7.52 -6.47
CA LEU A 8 -5.76 8.24 -6.20
C LEU A 8 -6.00 9.74 -5.97
N ALA A 9 -7.07 10.32 -6.51
CA ALA A 9 -7.45 11.71 -6.23
C ALA A 9 -8.16 11.92 -4.88
N LEU A 10 -8.42 10.86 -4.08
CA LEU A 10 -9.14 10.98 -2.81
C LEU A 10 -8.31 11.64 -1.70
N GLY A 11 -6.98 11.57 -1.78
CA GLY A 11 -6.06 12.19 -0.84
C GLY A 11 -4.78 12.66 -1.52
N GLN A 12 -4.00 13.46 -0.79
CA GLN A 12 -2.75 13.99 -1.33
C GLN A 12 -1.64 12.93 -1.18
N GLY A 13 -0.88 12.71 -2.26
CA GLY A 13 0.25 11.77 -2.26
C GLY A 13 -0.15 10.30 -2.40
N HIS A 14 -1.40 10.02 -2.80
CA HIS A 14 -1.78 8.69 -3.27
C HIS A 14 -1.24 8.49 -4.69
N ASP A 15 0.03 8.15 -4.77
CA ASP A 15 0.72 7.85 -6.03
C ASP A 15 1.24 6.42 -6.02
N LEU A 16 1.57 5.88 -7.19
CA LEU A 16 2.21 4.57 -7.35
C LEU A 16 3.65 4.74 -7.81
N PRO A 17 4.51 3.71 -7.64
CA PRO A 17 5.85 3.72 -8.22
C PRO A 17 5.83 3.98 -9.73
N GLU A 18 6.88 4.63 -10.23
CA GLU A 18 7.00 4.93 -11.67
C GLU A 18 6.89 3.65 -12.51
N GLY A 19 6.01 3.68 -13.51
CA GLY A 19 5.76 2.54 -14.40
C GLY A 19 5.05 1.36 -13.71
N ALA A 20 4.41 1.57 -12.56
CA ALA A 20 3.63 0.53 -11.91
C ALA A 20 2.45 0.07 -12.78
N GLU A 21 2.27 -1.24 -12.87
CA GLU A 21 1.11 -1.88 -13.49
C GLU A 21 0.12 -2.28 -12.41
N VAL A 22 -1.08 -1.68 -12.43
CA VAL A 22 -2.14 -2.04 -11.50
C VAL A 22 -2.77 -3.35 -11.95
N THR A 23 -2.71 -4.35 -11.06
CA THR A 23 -3.23 -5.70 -11.30
C THR A 23 -4.65 -5.86 -10.78
N SER A 24 -5.01 -5.17 -9.69
CA SER A 24 -6.37 -5.16 -9.16
C SER A 24 -6.65 -3.93 -8.30
N VAL A 25 -7.94 -3.59 -8.18
CA VAL A 25 -8.46 -2.61 -7.24
C VAL A 25 -9.68 -3.22 -6.57
N SER A 26 -9.69 -3.25 -5.24
CA SER A 26 -10.80 -3.79 -4.44
C SER A 26 -11.17 -2.85 -3.28
N PRO A 27 -12.43 -2.82 -2.85
CA PRO A 27 -12.80 -2.11 -1.64
C PRO A 27 -12.20 -2.77 -0.39
N ALA A 28 -11.89 -1.97 0.63
CA ALA A 28 -11.47 -2.43 1.95
C ALA A 28 -12.71 -2.64 2.85
N THR A 29 -13.41 -3.76 2.63
CA THR A 29 -14.71 -4.04 3.24
C THR A 29 -14.59 -4.39 4.73
N ASN A 30 -13.57 -5.15 5.11
CA ASN A 30 -13.35 -5.53 6.50
C ASN A 30 -13.01 -4.30 7.35
N PHE A 31 -12.22 -3.37 6.81
CA PHE A 31 -12.02 -2.07 7.45
C PHE A 31 -13.33 -1.27 7.60
N ALA A 32 -14.11 -1.14 6.52
CA ALA A 32 -15.36 -0.38 6.54
C ALA A 32 -16.42 -0.96 7.49
N GLU A 33 -16.43 -2.29 7.68
CA GLU A 33 -17.28 -2.97 8.68
C GLU A 33 -16.84 -2.67 10.12
N GLY A 34 -15.52 -2.62 10.37
CA GLY A 34 -14.95 -2.31 11.68
C GLY A 34 -14.99 -0.82 12.06
N PHE A 35 -15.14 0.07 11.08
CA PHE A 35 -15.13 1.52 11.27
C PHE A 35 -16.43 2.15 10.73
N PRO A 36 -17.45 2.41 11.58
CA PRO A 36 -18.74 2.93 11.13
C PRO A 36 -18.61 4.21 10.29
N GLY A 37 -19.00 4.12 9.01
CA GLY A 37 -18.90 5.20 8.03
C GLY A 37 -17.53 5.36 7.37
N GLY A 38 -16.56 4.52 7.74
CA GLY A 38 -15.27 4.41 7.06
C GLY A 38 -15.40 3.90 5.64
N TRP A 39 -14.39 4.21 4.84
CA TRP A 39 -14.26 3.74 3.47
C TRP A 39 -12.79 3.41 3.18
N GLY A 40 -12.53 2.55 2.21
CA GLY A 40 -11.16 2.29 1.79
C GLY A 40 -11.06 1.47 0.52
N TYR A 41 -9.87 1.46 -0.06
CA TYR A 41 -9.51 0.74 -1.26
C TYR A 41 -8.12 0.13 -1.14
N ILE A 42 -7.95 -1.04 -1.75
CA ILE A 42 -6.66 -1.69 -1.94
C ILE A 42 -6.34 -1.67 -3.43
N ILE A 43 -5.18 -1.12 -3.77
CA ILE A 43 -4.65 -1.12 -5.12
C ILE A 43 -3.46 -2.07 -5.14
N THR A 44 -3.61 -3.21 -5.79
CA THR A 44 -2.50 -4.15 -5.99
C THR A 44 -1.76 -3.79 -7.27
N PHE A 45 -0.44 -3.68 -7.20
CA PHE A 45 0.38 -3.30 -8.34
C PHE A 45 1.65 -4.15 -8.43
N THR A 46 2.22 -4.18 -9.63
CA THR A 46 3.58 -4.63 -9.88
C THR A 46 4.44 -3.48 -10.38
N ALA A 47 5.69 -3.43 -9.96
CA ALA A 47 6.64 -2.40 -10.37
C ALA A 47 8.08 -2.93 -10.32
N THR A 48 9.00 -2.27 -11.00
CA THR A 48 10.42 -2.67 -10.96
C THR A 48 11.03 -2.40 -9.57
N ASP A 49 11.99 -3.23 -9.15
CA ASP A 49 12.72 -3.02 -7.88
C ASP A 49 13.26 -1.57 -7.75
N PRO A 50 13.94 -0.99 -8.77
CA PRO A 50 14.41 0.41 -8.69
C PRO A 50 13.29 1.44 -8.53
N ALA A 51 12.14 1.24 -9.20
CA ALA A 51 10.99 2.13 -9.08
C ALA A 51 10.40 2.07 -7.66
N ILE A 52 10.26 0.86 -7.09
CA ILE A 52 9.77 0.68 -5.73
C ILE A 52 10.70 1.34 -4.71
N ARG A 53 12.02 1.17 -4.85
CA ARG A 53 12.99 1.80 -3.93
C ARG A 53 12.96 3.31 -4.00
N THR A 54 12.85 3.85 -5.22
CA THR A 54 12.72 5.31 -5.43
C THR A 54 11.43 5.82 -4.80
N TYR A 55 10.32 5.12 -5.02
CA TYR A 55 9.02 5.47 -4.43
C TYR A 55 9.08 5.48 -2.91
N VAL A 56 9.62 4.44 -2.27
CA VAL A 56 9.77 4.36 -0.81
C VAL A 56 10.58 5.55 -0.28
N THR A 57 11.70 5.87 -0.93
CA THR A 57 12.59 6.96 -0.50
C THR A 57 11.93 8.32 -0.58
N ASN A 58 11.05 8.53 -1.55
CA ASN A 58 10.41 9.83 -1.79
C ASN A 58 9.10 10.00 -1.01
N ASN A 59 8.39 8.90 -0.72
CA ASN A 59 7.02 8.93 -0.20
C ASN A 59 6.89 8.33 1.21
N THR A 60 7.99 7.95 1.86
CA THR A 60 7.99 7.47 3.25
C THR A 60 9.18 8.04 4.02
N ILE A 61 9.23 7.81 5.33
CA ILE A 61 10.39 8.14 6.15
C ILE A 61 11.57 7.17 5.98
N HIS A 62 11.42 6.13 5.17
CA HIS A 62 12.39 5.05 5.02
C HIS A 62 13.26 5.20 3.77
N ASP A 63 14.49 4.70 3.84
CA ASP A 63 15.40 4.67 2.70
C ASP A 63 15.19 3.38 1.91
N GLY A 64 14.68 3.51 0.69
CA GLY A 64 14.39 2.39 -0.21
C GLY A 64 15.63 1.55 -0.55
N ARG A 65 16.83 2.11 -0.45
CA ARG A 65 18.10 1.42 -0.74
C ARG A 65 18.47 0.37 0.29
N ILE A 66 17.84 0.39 1.47
CA ILE A 66 18.12 -0.54 2.57
C ILE A 66 16.90 -1.36 2.99
N LEU A 67 15.91 -1.51 2.10
CA LEU A 67 14.66 -2.25 2.37
C LEU A 67 14.90 -3.68 2.87
N GLU A 68 15.97 -4.33 2.41
CA GLU A 68 16.36 -5.67 2.83
C GLU A 68 16.85 -5.75 4.29
N LYS A 69 17.22 -4.61 4.90
CA LYS A 69 17.68 -4.55 6.29
C LYS A 69 16.54 -4.32 7.29
N TYR A 70 15.38 -3.91 6.81
CA TYR A 70 14.20 -3.72 7.67
C TYR A 70 13.54 -5.05 8.02
N SER A 71 12.85 -5.06 9.17
CA SER A 71 12.14 -6.23 9.69
C SER A 71 11.26 -6.88 8.62
N THR A 72 11.22 -8.21 8.63
CA THR A 72 10.33 -9.05 7.84
C THR A 72 9.15 -9.57 8.65
N ALA A 73 9.06 -9.19 9.93
CA ALA A 73 7.92 -9.52 10.75
C ALA A 73 6.66 -8.92 10.12
N PRO A 74 5.56 -9.69 10.02
CA PRO A 74 4.25 -9.11 9.75
C PRO A 74 4.06 -7.97 10.75
N PRO A 75 3.75 -6.77 10.27
CA PRO A 75 3.60 -5.63 11.16
C PRO A 75 2.39 -5.88 12.07
N ASP A 76 2.61 -5.99 13.37
CA ASP A 76 1.52 -6.02 14.35
C ASP A 76 0.76 -4.68 14.27
N GLY A 77 -0.56 -4.73 14.10
CA GLY A 77 -1.42 -3.56 14.21
C GLY A 77 -1.46 -2.62 13.00
N LEU A 78 -1.02 -3.06 11.81
CA LEU A 78 -1.41 -2.38 10.57
C LEU A 78 -2.68 -3.04 10.04
N ASP A 79 -3.80 -2.33 10.05
CA ASP A 79 -4.59 -1.88 8.88
C ASP A 79 -4.63 -2.74 7.60
N LEU A 80 -4.42 -4.05 7.73
CA LEU A 80 -4.30 -5.05 6.68
C LEU A 80 -5.45 -6.06 6.72
N GLU A 81 -6.59 -5.71 7.32
CA GLU A 81 -7.72 -6.63 7.51
C GLU A 81 -8.26 -7.20 6.21
N ASP A 82 -8.06 -6.47 5.12
CA ASP A 82 -8.50 -6.82 3.77
C ASP A 82 -7.38 -7.46 2.91
N VAL A 83 -6.19 -7.70 3.48
CA VAL A 83 -5.04 -8.32 2.78
C VAL A 83 -4.59 -9.59 3.49
N ASP A 84 -4.54 -10.71 2.77
CA ASP A 84 -4.00 -11.97 3.31
C ASP A 84 -2.46 -11.93 3.34
N VAL A 85 -1.91 -11.37 4.42
CA VAL A 85 -0.45 -11.22 4.64
C VAL A 85 0.27 -12.57 4.68
N SER A 86 -0.43 -13.67 5.00
CA SER A 86 0.17 -15.01 5.01
C SER A 86 0.64 -15.48 3.63
N THR A 87 0.10 -14.87 2.57
CA THR A 87 0.48 -15.13 1.17
C THR A 87 1.66 -14.30 0.68
N ILE A 88 2.14 -13.34 1.49
CA ILE A 88 3.16 -12.38 1.12
C ILE A 88 4.52 -12.83 1.65
N SER A 89 5.48 -12.99 0.74
CA SER A 89 6.85 -13.35 1.13
C SER A 89 7.59 -12.14 1.72
N ASN A 90 8.11 -12.28 2.94
CA ASN A 90 8.93 -11.26 3.62
C ASN A 90 8.29 -9.86 3.57
N PRO A 91 7.07 -9.68 4.10
CA PRO A 91 6.33 -8.43 3.96
C PRO A 91 7.13 -7.26 4.55
N TRP A 92 6.98 -6.10 3.95
CA TRP A 92 7.44 -4.84 4.51
C TRP A 92 6.38 -3.77 4.26
N SER A 93 6.16 -2.89 5.22
CA SER A 93 5.16 -1.85 5.09
C SER A 93 5.60 -0.56 5.76
N ALA A 94 5.00 0.54 5.31
CA ALA A 94 5.14 1.85 5.88
C ALA A 94 3.92 2.70 5.55
N GLY A 95 3.57 3.64 6.43
CA GLY A 95 2.68 4.74 6.05
C GLY A 95 3.37 5.62 5.00
N THR A 96 2.65 6.00 3.95
CA THR A 96 3.13 6.99 2.98
C THR A 96 2.60 8.38 3.30
N ASN A 97 1.31 8.49 3.63
CA ASN A 97 0.62 9.71 4.08
C ASN A 97 -0.37 9.39 5.21
N ASP A 98 -1.12 10.38 5.71
CA ASP A 98 -2.03 10.25 6.85
C ASP A 98 -3.11 9.16 6.69
N ASP A 99 -3.46 8.80 5.45
CA ASP A 99 -4.58 7.91 5.12
C ASP A 99 -4.17 6.75 4.19
N ALA A 100 -2.86 6.54 3.97
CA ALA A 100 -2.35 5.51 3.06
C ALA A 100 -1.20 4.68 3.66
N THR A 101 -1.33 3.36 3.53
CA THR A 101 -0.30 2.37 3.89
C THR A 101 0.22 1.68 2.64
N LEU A 102 1.55 1.70 2.47
CA LEU A 102 2.25 0.89 1.48
C LEU A 102 2.62 -0.45 2.11
N LEU A 103 2.30 -1.54 1.41
CA LEU A 103 2.75 -2.90 1.72
C LEU A 103 3.49 -3.46 0.51
N LEU A 104 4.64 -4.09 0.73
CA LEU A 104 5.52 -4.62 -0.29
C LEU A 104 5.87 -6.07 0.00
N GLU A 105 5.95 -6.86 -1.06
CA GLU A 105 6.52 -8.20 -1.04
C GLU A 105 8.03 -8.14 -1.34
N ARG A 106 8.82 -9.01 -0.69
CA ARG A 106 10.26 -9.15 -0.97
C ARG A 106 10.60 -10.58 -1.44
N PRO A 107 11.35 -10.76 -2.55
CA PRO A 107 12.02 -9.73 -3.38
C PRO A 107 11.06 -8.76 -4.08
N LEU A 108 11.51 -7.52 -4.30
CA LEU A 108 10.64 -6.44 -4.77
C LEU A 108 10.12 -6.71 -6.17
N GLY A 109 8.83 -6.45 -6.37
CA GLY A 109 8.16 -6.65 -7.65
C GLY A 109 6.65 -6.50 -7.57
N ARG A 110 6.07 -6.78 -6.38
CA ARG A 110 4.65 -6.68 -6.09
C ARG A 110 4.41 -5.85 -4.83
N GLY A 111 3.35 -5.05 -4.83
CA GLY A 111 2.96 -4.22 -3.71
C GLY A 111 1.47 -3.91 -3.68
N TRP A 112 1.05 -3.33 -2.56
CA TRP A 112 -0.31 -2.90 -2.29
C TRP A 112 -0.26 -1.48 -1.73
N LEU A 113 -1.06 -0.59 -2.31
CA LEU A 113 -1.36 0.72 -1.73
C LEU A 113 -2.76 0.64 -1.12
N ILE A 114 -2.84 0.82 0.20
CA ILE A 114 -4.05 0.67 0.99
C ILE A 114 -4.46 2.06 1.46
N ILE A 115 -5.56 2.57 0.92
CA ILE A 115 -6.07 3.91 1.20
C ILE A 115 -7.33 3.78 2.04
N LYS A 116 -7.41 4.48 3.16
CA LYS A 116 -8.52 4.37 4.10
C LYS A 116 -8.88 5.73 4.67
N GLY A 117 -10.17 6.08 4.68
CA GLY A 117 -10.64 7.34 5.21
C GLY A 117 -11.70 7.18 6.28
N ALA A 118 -11.79 8.21 7.12
CA ALA A 118 -12.87 8.39 8.08
C ALA A 118 -14.21 8.72 7.37
N PRO A 119 -15.35 8.62 8.10
CA PRO A 119 -16.63 9.15 7.63
C PRO A 119 -16.49 10.55 7.05
N ARG A 120 -17.07 10.72 5.87
CA ARG A 120 -17.23 12.04 5.24
C ARG A 120 -18.34 12.84 5.91
#